data_AF-A0A945TMC1-F1
#
_entry.id   AF-A0A945TMC1-F1
#
_cell.length_a   1.000
_cell.length_b   1.000
_cell.length_c   1.000
_cell.angle_alpha   90.00
_cell.angle_beta   90.00
_cell.angle_gamma   90.00
#
_symmetry.space_group_name_H-M   'P 1'
#
loop_
_entity.id
_entity.type
_entity.pdbx_description
1 polymer ?
#
loop_
_entity_poly.entity_id
_entity_poly.type
_entity_poly.pdbx_seq_one_letter_code
_entity_poly.pdbx_strand_id
1 'polypeptide(L)'
;MTGKARYTAARSVVATLLLTLTSGTPLLAENTASQILPLYEEDDDVLICDDLDDDGILDLLDNCFGLFNPLQTDSNQNGVGDDCEVPRLN
;
A
#
# COMPACT_ATOMS: atom_id res chain seq x y z
N MET A 1 -15.04 -11.10 -4.17
CA MET A 1 -14.58 -9.89 -3.46
C MET A 1 -13.76 -9.08 -4.45
N THR A 2 -14.17 -7.84 -4.67
CA THR A 2 -13.82 -7.01 -5.83
C THR A 2 -12.52 -6.24 -5.59
N GLY A 3 -11.43 -6.65 -6.25
CA GLY A 3 -10.20 -5.87 -6.29
C GLY A 3 -10.39 -4.58 -7.08
N LYS A 4 -10.28 -3.43 -6.40
CA LYS A 4 -10.26 -2.13 -7.08
C LYS A 4 -8.82 -1.82 -7.49
N ALA A 5 -8.43 -2.30 -8.66
CA ALA A 5 -7.26 -1.78 -9.36
C ALA A 5 -7.51 -0.31 -9.76
N ARG A 6 -6.77 0.63 -9.18
CA ARG A 6 -6.77 2.04 -9.61
C ARG A 6 -5.38 2.66 -9.48
N TYR A 7 -4.50 2.35 -10.42
CA TYR A 7 -3.40 3.26 -10.77
C TYR A 7 -3.59 3.70 -12.22
N THR A 8 -4.00 4.96 -12.36
CA THR A 8 -4.30 5.66 -13.61
C THR A 8 -3.11 5.62 -14.58
N ALA A 9 -3.28 4.88 -15.67
CA ALA A 9 -2.46 4.94 -16.86
C ALA A 9 -2.65 6.30 -17.57
N ALA A 10 -1.89 7.33 -17.18
CA ALA A 10 -1.83 8.58 -17.94
C ALA A 10 -0.62 9.44 -17.55
N ARG A 11 0.61 8.96 -17.79
CA ARG A 11 1.75 9.86 -18.01
C ARG A 11 2.93 9.12 -18.64
N SER A 12 3.33 9.62 -19.81
CA SER A 12 4.59 9.34 -20.53
C SER A 12 4.59 8.30 -21.67
N VAL A 13 3.64 8.38 -22.61
CA VAL A 13 3.82 7.79 -23.97
C VAL A 13 4.54 8.77 -24.92
N VAL A 14 4.59 10.07 -24.57
CA VAL A 14 5.15 11.12 -25.44
C VAL A 14 6.68 11.13 -25.44
N ALA A 15 7.34 10.64 -24.38
CA ALA A 15 8.80 10.69 -24.24
C ALA A 15 9.53 9.62 -25.07
N THR A 16 8.87 8.51 -25.40
CA THR A 16 9.50 7.37 -26.10
C THR A 16 9.46 7.49 -27.62
N LEU A 17 8.59 8.33 -28.19
CA LEU A 17 8.46 8.49 -29.65
C LEU A 17 9.54 9.41 -30.27
N LEU A 18 10.21 10.23 -29.46
CA LEU A 18 11.18 11.23 -29.94
C LEU A 18 12.63 10.73 -30.00
N LEU A 19 13.00 9.63 -29.34
CA LEU A 19 14.40 9.19 -29.24
C LEU A 19 14.86 8.22 -30.35
N THR A 20 13.98 7.77 -31.25
CA THR A 20 14.34 6.74 -32.27
C THR A 20 14.66 7.28 -33.66
N LEU A 21 14.63 8.61 -33.88
CA LEU A 21 14.74 9.19 -35.23
C LEU A 21 16.14 9.64 -35.65
N THR A 22 17.17 9.50 -34.82
CA THR A 22 18.53 9.92 -35.22
C THR A 22 19.57 8.84 -34.92
N SER A 23 20.02 8.17 -35.98
CA SER A 23 21.20 7.30 -36.12
C SER A 23 21.20 5.96 -35.37
N GLY A 24 21.25 4.89 -36.17
CA GLY A 24 21.28 3.52 -35.69
C GLY A 24 22.66 2.97 -35.31
N THR A 25 22.62 1.80 -34.68
CA THR A 25 23.49 0.62 -34.85
C THR A 25 22.96 -0.42 -33.86
N PRO A 26 22.74 -1.70 -34.26
CA PRO A 26 22.50 -2.75 -33.29
C PRO A 26 23.86 -3.16 -32.70
N LEU A 27 24.16 -2.73 -31.48
CA LEU A 27 25.24 -3.34 -30.72
C LEU A 27 24.69 -4.61 -30.07
N LEU A 28 25.02 -5.75 -30.68
CA LEU A 28 25.03 -7.02 -29.96
C LEU A 28 26.10 -6.87 -28.87
N ALA A 29 25.68 -6.57 -27.64
CA ALA A 29 26.53 -6.66 -26.47
C ALA A 29 26.17 -7.94 -25.72
N GLU A 30 27.17 -8.81 -25.64
CA GLU A 30 27.14 -10.15 -25.08
C GLU A 30 26.66 -10.21 -23.63
N ASN A 31 25.95 -11.31 -23.34
CA ASN A 31 25.81 -12.00 -22.06
C ASN A 31 26.69 -11.48 -20.91
N THR A 32 26.12 -10.58 -20.12
CA THR A 32 26.01 -10.81 -18.68
C THR A 32 24.54 -10.72 -18.32
N ALA A 33 23.80 -11.79 -18.59
CA ALA A 33 22.59 -12.04 -17.84
C ALA A 33 23.04 -12.18 -16.39
N SER A 34 23.02 -11.08 -15.63
CA SER A 34 22.82 -11.14 -14.20
C SER A 34 21.66 -12.10 -14.04
N GLN A 35 21.95 -13.28 -13.49
CA GLN A 35 20.92 -14.19 -13.04
C GLN A 35 20.26 -13.48 -11.85
N ILE A 36 19.35 -12.57 -12.18
CA ILE A 36 18.29 -12.15 -11.30
C ILE A 36 17.45 -13.42 -11.20
N LEU A 37 17.78 -14.23 -10.20
CA LEU A 37 16.83 -15.20 -9.69
C LEU A 37 15.54 -14.39 -9.46
N PRO A 38 14.39 -14.82 -9.99
CA PRO A 38 13.14 -14.21 -9.56
C PRO A 38 13.12 -14.40 -8.05
N LEU A 39 13.27 -13.30 -7.31
CA LEU A 39 12.81 -13.29 -5.94
C LEU A 39 11.32 -13.62 -6.11
N TYR A 40 10.93 -14.82 -5.69
CA TYR A 40 9.55 -15.05 -5.35
C TYR A 40 9.28 -13.96 -4.33
N GLU A 41 8.48 -12.96 -4.72
CA GLU A 41 7.79 -12.11 -3.77
C GLU A 41 6.85 -13.09 -3.06
N GLU A 42 7.37 -13.79 -2.03
CA GLU A 42 6.51 -14.22 -0.94
C GLU A 42 5.84 -12.91 -0.51
N ASP A 43 4.53 -12.84 -0.64
CA ASP A 43 3.71 -11.68 -0.32
C ASP A 43 3.88 -11.32 1.18
N ASP A 44 5.04 -10.80 1.57
CA ASP A 44 5.32 -10.10 2.81
C ASP A 44 5.09 -8.62 2.53
N ASP A 45 3.92 -8.28 1.98
CA ASP A 45 3.31 -6.98 2.15
C ASP A 45 2.96 -6.86 3.64
N VAL A 46 3.97 -6.73 4.50
CA VAL A 46 3.81 -6.20 5.86
C VAL A 46 3.50 -4.72 5.68
N LEU A 47 2.31 -4.43 5.17
CA LEU A 47 1.81 -3.07 5.03
C LEU A 47 1.45 -2.63 6.44
N ILE A 48 2.43 -2.03 7.13
CA ILE A 48 2.29 -1.30 8.42
C ILE A 48 1.21 -0.19 8.36
N CYS A 49 0.57 0.01 7.21
CA CYS A 49 -0.37 1.09 6.91
C CYS A 49 -1.75 0.54 6.49
N ASP A 50 -2.26 -0.47 7.20
CA ASP A 50 -3.67 -0.86 7.06
C ASP A 50 -4.58 0.10 7.87
N ASP A 51 -5.83 0.21 7.41
CA ASP A 51 -6.95 0.94 8.00
C ASP A 51 -8.19 0.05 7.71
N LEU A 52 -8.45 -0.89 8.59
CA LEU A 52 -9.39 -2.00 8.36
C LEU A 52 -10.84 -1.51 8.28
N ASP A 53 -11.19 -0.44 8.99
CA ASP A 53 -12.56 0.07 9.10
C ASP A 53 -12.82 1.35 8.29
N ASP A 54 -11.82 1.80 7.52
CA ASP A 54 -11.87 2.96 6.63
C ASP A 54 -12.23 4.27 7.37
N ASP A 55 -11.80 4.44 8.62
CA ASP A 55 -12.08 5.64 9.44
C ASP A 55 -11.04 6.77 9.28
N GLY A 56 -9.93 6.46 8.62
CA GLY A 56 -8.83 7.38 8.34
C GLY A 56 -7.70 7.34 9.39
N ILE A 57 -7.78 6.45 10.36
CA ILE A 57 -6.73 6.15 11.35
C ILE A 57 -6.12 4.80 11.01
N LEU A 58 -4.78 4.72 11.02
CA LEU A 58 -4.12 3.44 10.80
C LEU A 58 -4.43 2.48 11.94
N ASP A 59 -4.59 1.20 11.60
CA ASP A 59 -4.79 0.08 12.51
C ASP A 59 -3.88 0.09 13.75
N LEU A 60 -2.62 0.50 13.59
CA LEU A 60 -1.63 0.58 14.67
C LEU A 60 -1.89 1.74 15.66
N LEU A 61 -2.63 2.76 15.22
CA LEU A 61 -2.92 4.00 15.95
C LEU A 61 -4.39 4.09 16.38
N ASP A 62 -5.24 3.19 15.92
CA ASP A 62 -6.67 3.19 16.15
C ASP A 62 -7.04 2.52 17.48
N ASN A 63 -7.69 3.25 18.37
CA ASN A 63 -8.17 2.73 19.65
C ASN A 63 -9.42 1.83 19.54
N CYS A 64 -9.95 1.66 18.33
CA CYS A 64 -11.03 0.73 17.97
C CYS A 64 -10.87 0.00 16.62
N PHE A 65 -9.65 -0.32 16.17
CA PHE A 65 -9.20 -1.08 14.95
C PHE A 65 -10.20 -1.70 13.94
N GLY A 66 -11.36 -2.23 14.35
CA GLY A 66 -12.36 -2.81 13.47
C GLY A 66 -13.74 -2.15 13.57
N LEU A 67 -13.83 -0.93 14.09
CA LEU A 67 -15.08 -0.20 14.31
C LEU A 67 -14.88 1.30 14.11
N PHE A 68 -15.34 1.78 12.94
CA PHE A 68 -15.26 3.18 12.52
C PHE A 68 -15.53 4.18 13.65
N ASN A 69 -14.49 4.93 14.06
CA ASN A 69 -14.54 5.90 15.15
C ASN A 69 -13.55 7.07 14.92
N PRO A 70 -13.75 7.92 13.90
CA PRO A 70 -12.77 8.92 13.45
C PRO A 70 -12.44 10.03 14.47
N LEU A 71 -13.20 10.11 15.57
CA LEU A 71 -12.94 11.03 16.68
C LEU A 71 -12.00 10.45 17.74
N GLN A 72 -11.72 9.15 17.71
CA GLN A 72 -10.79 8.44 18.61
C GLN A 72 -11.02 8.80 20.08
N THR A 73 -12.29 8.93 20.49
CA THR A 73 -12.63 9.34 21.85
C THR A 73 -12.31 8.19 22.81
N ASP A 74 -11.48 8.46 23.82
CA ASP A 74 -11.16 7.56 24.93
C ASP A 74 -11.26 8.39 26.22
N SER A 75 -12.44 8.38 26.84
CA SER A 75 -12.75 9.26 27.96
C SER A 75 -11.96 8.93 29.23
N ASN A 76 -11.47 7.68 29.34
CA ASN A 76 -10.80 7.19 30.53
C ASN A 76 -9.29 6.94 30.32
N GLN A 77 -8.78 7.16 29.12
CA GLN A 77 -7.37 7.09 28.73
C GLN A 77 -6.76 5.70 28.95
N ASN A 78 -7.52 4.64 28.66
CA ASN A 78 -7.04 3.28 28.79
C ASN A 78 -6.54 2.64 27.48
N GLY A 79 -6.66 3.35 26.35
CA GLY A 79 -6.25 2.91 25.03
C GLY A 79 -7.32 2.14 24.26
N VAL A 80 -8.52 1.98 24.80
CA VAL A 80 -9.71 1.44 24.13
C VAL A 80 -10.68 2.60 23.92
N GLY A 81 -11.14 2.80 22.69
CA GLY A 81 -12.08 3.88 22.40
C GLY A 81 -13.45 3.63 23.02
N ASP A 82 -14.15 4.72 23.35
CA ASP A 82 -15.49 4.71 23.94
C ASP A 82 -16.50 3.93 23.07
N ASP A 83 -16.29 3.89 21.75
CA ASP A 83 -17.16 3.19 20.79
C ASP A 83 -17.02 1.66 20.83
N CYS A 84 -15.85 1.14 21.21
CA CYS A 84 -15.56 -0.30 21.27
C CYS A 84 -15.34 -0.84 22.71
N GLU A 85 -15.42 0.02 23.72
CA GLU A 85 -15.26 -0.40 25.11
C GLU A 85 -16.47 -1.21 25.63
N VAL A 86 -16.18 -2.39 26.21
CA VAL A 86 -17.18 -3.24 26.86
C VAL A 86 -17.37 -2.87 28.34
N PRO A 87 -18.60 -3.01 28.89
CA PRO A 87 -18.82 -2.82 30.32
C PRO A 87 -17.94 -3.77 31.14
N ARG A 88 -17.20 -3.21 32.10
CA ARG A 88 -16.43 -4.04 33.05
C ARG A 88 -17.39 -4.64 34.06
N LEU A 89 -17.64 -5.94 33.92
CA LEU A 89 -18.36 -6.72 34.92
C LEU A 89 -17.46 -6.86 36.16
N ASN A 90 -17.97 -6.36 37.27
CA ASN A 90 -17.34 -6.36 38.59
C ASN A 90 -17.80 -7.55 39.44
#